data_AF-A0A5A7NMS8-F1
#
_entry.id   AF-A0A5A7NMS8-F1
#
_cell.length_a   1.000
_cell.length_b   1.000
_cell.length_c   1.000
_cell.angle_alpha   90.00
_cell.angle_beta   90.00
_cell.angle_gamma   90.00
#
_symmetry.space_group_name_H-M   'P 1'
#
loop_
_entity.id
_entity.type
_entity.pdbx_description
1 polymer ?
#
loop_
_entity_poly.entity_id
_entity_poly.type
_entity_poly.pdbx_seq_one_letter_code
_entity_poly.pdbx_strand_id
1 'polypeptide(L)' 'MVEGGAAITAAFLRAGLVDRLYLYTAPKLIGADGRASVAGLSVQDVMADAPHFRKISERTLGEDALSVYVRA' A
#
# COMPACT_ATOMS: atom_id res chain seq x y z
N MET A 1 -3.65 1.47 14.19
CA MET A 1 -3.72 0.57 13.01
C MET A 1 -4.90 0.99 12.15
N VAL A 2 -4.75 1.03 10.83
CA VAL A 2 -5.79 1.50 9.88
C VAL A 2 -6.01 0.41 8.83
N GLU A 3 -7.25 -0.05 8.66
CA GLU A 3 -7.65 -1.11 7.70
C GLU A 3 -8.84 -0.65 6.82
N GLY A 4 -8.94 0.66 6.57
CA GLY A 4 -10.12 1.33 6.03
C GLY A 4 -10.28 1.30 4.50
N GLY A 5 -9.91 0.22 3.82
CA GLY A 5 -10.03 0.11 2.35
C GLY A 5 -9.33 1.24 1.56
N ALA A 6 -9.60 1.31 0.25
CA ALA A 6 -8.83 2.13 -0.69
C ALA A 6 -8.84 3.64 -0.34
N ALA A 7 -10.01 4.18 0.01
CA ALA A 7 -10.21 5.61 0.21
C ALA A 7 -9.54 6.11 1.49
N ILE A 8 -9.70 5.40 2.62
CA ILE A 8 -9.05 5.78 3.88
C ILE A 8 -7.54 5.61 3.75
N THR A 9 -7.07 4.52 3.13
CA THR A 9 -5.64 4.29 2.90
C THR A 9 -5.02 5.43 2.10
N ALA A 10 -5.67 5.85 1.00
CA ALA A 10 -5.20 6.98 0.21
C ALA A 10 -5.24 8.31 0.99
N ALA A 11 -6.26 8.55 1.82
CA ALA A 11 -6.35 9.76 2.63
C ALA A 11 -5.17 9.87 3.63
N PHE A 12 -4.84 8.78 4.33
CA PHE A 12 -3.71 8.75 5.26
C PHE A 12 -2.35 8.88 4.54
N LEU A 13 -2.20 8.25 3.37
CA LEU A 13 -1.00 8.38 2.55
C LEU A 13 -0.79 9.82 2.07
N ARG A 14 -1.84 10.46 1.52
CA ARG A 14 -1.79 11.88 1.11
C ARG A 14 -1.53 12.81 2.28
N ALA A 15 -2.06 12.50 3.47
CA ALA A 15 -1.81 13.29 4.69
C ALA A 15 -0.41 13.07 5.30
N GLY A 16 0.40 12.15 4.76
CA GLY A 16 1.72 11.86 5.32
C GLY A 16 1.69 11.13 6.66
N LEU A 17 0.55 10.55 7.06
CA LEU A 17 0.32 9.97 8.40
C LEU A 17 0.64 8.47 8.49
N VAL A 18 1.25 7.90 7.45
CA VAL A 18 1.61 6.49 7.39
C VAL A 18 3.10 6.31 7.65
N ASP A 19 3.44 5.76 8.81
CA ASP A 19 4.84 5.43 9.14
C ASP A 19 5.25 4.04 8.63
N ARG A 20 4.29 3.11 8.60
CA ARG A 20 4.51 1.70 8.25
C ARG A 20 3.35 1.13 7.43
N LEU A 21 3.68 0.36 6.41
CA LEU A 21 2.74 -0.39 5.59
C LEU A 21 2.92 -1.90 5.82
N TYR A 22 1.81 -2.61 5.96
CA TYR A 22 1.73 -4.06 5.95
C TYR A 22 0.95 -4.45 4.69
N LEU A 23 1.65 -4.93 3.67
CA LEU A 23 1.05 -5.33 2.39
C LEU A 23 0.94 -6.85 2.32
N TYR A 24 -0.30 -7.34 2.23
CA TYR A 24 -0.60 -8.74 2.03
C TYR A 24 -0.92 -9.00 0.56
N THR A 25 -0.28 -10.01 -0.02
CA THR A 25 -0.49 -10.41 -1.41
C THR A 25 -0.82 -11.89 -1.47
N ALA A 26 -1.96 -12.22 -2.06
CA ALA A 26 -2.36 -13.58 -2.38
C ALA A 26 -1.99 -13.92 -3.84
N PRO A 27 -1.77 -15.20 -4.19
CA PRO A 27 -1.48 -15.64 -5.56
C PRO A 27 -2.76 -15.68 -6.41
N LYS A 28 -3.55 -14.60 -6.39
CA LYS A 28 -4.85 -14.49 -7.06
C LYS A 28 -4.91 -13.21 -7.88
N LEU A 29 -5.44 -13.32 -9.09
CA LEU A 29 -5.67 -12.18 -9.98
C LEU A 29 -7.15 -11.85 -10.01
N ILE A 30 -7.51 -10.58 -9.83
CA ILE A 30 -8.90 -10.12 -9.74
C ILE A 30 -9.28 -9.09 -10.80
N GLY A 31 -8.38 -8.77 -11.74
CA GLY A 31 -8.65 -7.82 -12.81
C GLY A 31 -8.83 -6.36 -12.36
N ALA A 32 -9.16 -5.50 -13.32
CA ALA A 32 -9.37 -4.07 -13.10
C ALA A 32 -10.71 -3.75 -12.41
N ASP A 33 -11.65 -4.70 -12.45
CA ASP A 33 -12.92 -4.73 -11.72
C ASP A 33 -12.74 -5.07 -10.23
N GLY A 34 -11.53 -5.51 -9.85
CA GLY A 34 -11.12 -5.66 -8.47
C GLY A 34 -11.18 -4.35 -7.68
N ARG A 35 -11.44 -4.45 -6.37
CA ARG A 35 -11.36 -3.30 -5.47
C ARG A 35 -9.90 -2.94 -5.23
N ALA A 36 -9.52 -1.70 -5.53
CA ALA A 36 -8.17 -1.20 -5.27
C ALA A 36 -7.82 -1.27 -3.77
N SER A 37 -6.55 -1.55 -3.46
CA SER A 37 -6.03 -1.46 -2.08
C SER A 37 -5.72 -0.01 -1.67
N VAL A 38 -5.42 0.86 -2.65
CA VAL A 38 -5.14 2.28 -2.47
C VAL A 38 -5.88 3.04 -3.56
N ALA A 39 -6.73 4.01 -3.18
CA ALA A 39 -7.37 4.92 -4.13
C ALA A 39 -6.36 5.96 -4.66
N GLY A 40 -6.78 6.82 -5.59
CA GLY A 40 -5.90 7.82 -6.20
C GLY A 40 -5.10 8.66 -5.19
N LEU A 41 -3.79 8.76 -5.40
CA LEU A 41 -2.87 9.54 -4.56
C LEU A 41 -2.63 10.97 -5.08
N SER A 42 -3.16 11.31 -6.26
CA SER A 42 -2.99 12.63 -6.89
C SER A 42 -1.53 12.99 -7.19
N VAL A 43 -0.68 11.99 -7.50
CA VAL A 43 0.67 12.19 -8.04
C VAL A 43 0.52 12.82 -9.43
N GLN A 44 1.03 14.04 -9.62
CA GLN A 44 0.77 14.85 -10.82
C GLN A 44 1.79 14.56 -11.93
N ASP A 45 3.07 14.84 -11.69
CA ASP A 45 4.05 14.95 -12.79
C ASP A 45 5.32 14.13 -12.60
N VAL A 46 5.80 13.94 -11.35
CA VAL A 46 7.08 13.26 -11.10
C VAL A 46 6.97 12.13 -10.10
N MET A 47 7.75 11.07 -10.33
CA MET A 47 7.83 9.93 -9.40
C MET A 47 8.28 10.36 -8.00
N ALA A 48 8.98 11.49 -7.87
CA ALA A 48 9.39 12.06 -6.60
C ALA A 48 8.21 12.52 -5.71
N ASP A 49 7.03 12.78 -6.29
CA ASP A 49 5.84 13.18 -5.54
C ASP A 49 5.11 11.97 -4.92
N ALA A 50 5.44 10.75 -5.37
CA ALA A 50 4.84 9.54 -4.83
C ALA A 50 5.37 9.25 -3.41
N PRO A 51 4.51 8.84 -2.46
CA PRO A 51 4.95 8.39 -1.15
C PRO A 51 6.03 7.31 -1.24
N HIS A 52 7.22 7.60 -0.71
CA HIS A 52 8.37 6.72 -0.80
C HIS A 52 8.51 5.84 0.45
N PHE A 53 8.70 4.53 0.24
CA PHE A 53 8.76 3.53 1.29
C PHE A 53 9.89 2.55 1.03
N ARG A 54 10.53 2.09 2.11
CA ARG A 54 11.59 1.07 2.07
C ARG A 54 11.08 -0.23 2.69
N LYS A 55 11.22 -1.35 1.97
CA LYS A 55 10.91 -2.68 2.49
C LYS A 55 11.89 -3.03 3.61
N ILE A 56 11.37 -3.52 4.75
CA ILE A 56 12.18 -3.92 5.92
C ILE A 56 11.98 -5.37 6.32
N SER A 57 10.93 -6.03 5.84
CA SER A 57 10.65 -7.44 6.12
C SER A 57 9.78 -8.03 5.04
N GLU A 58 9.94 -9.33 4.81
CA GLU A 58 9.06 -10.14 3.96
C GLU A 58 8.89 -11.51 4.63
N ARG A 59 7.66 -12.04 4.63
CA ARG A 59 7.33 -13.33 5.22
C ARG A 59 6.31 -14.05 4.36
N THR A 60 6.49 -15.36 4.19
CA THR A 60 5.48 -16.26 3.63
C THR A 60 4.46 -16.64 4.69
N LEU A 61 3.18 -16.58 4.36
CA LEU A 61 2.04 -16.91 5.22
C LEU A 61 1.16 -17.93 4.50
N GLY A 62 1.57 -19.20 4.51
CA GLY A 62 0.95 -20.22 3.67
C GLY A 62 1.21 -19.93 2.19
N GLU A 63 0.16 -19.72 1.40
CA GLU A 63 0.27 -19.34 -0.02
C GLU A 63 0.42 -17.83 -0.23
N ASP A 64 0.15 -17.03 0.80
CA ASP A 64 0.21 -15.57 0.74
C ASP A 64 1.59 -15.04 1.18
N ALA A 65 1.85 -13.77 0.89
CA ALA A 65 3.04 -13.05 1.33
C ALA A 65 2.67 -11.78 2.11
N LEU A 66 3.46 -11.49 3.16
CA LEU A 66 3.44 -10.22 3.88
C LEU A 66 4.74 -9.48 3.65
N SER A 67 4.68 -8.32 3.00
CA SER A 67 5.77 -7.34 2.94
C SER A 67 5.50 -6.19 3.91
N VAL A 68 6.50 -5.83 4.71
CA VAL A 68 6.44 -4.68 5.62
C VAL A 68 7.37 -3.58 5.13
N TYR A 69 6.84 -2.37 5.02
CA TYR A 69 7.58 -1.19 4.59
C TYR A 69 7.52 -0.10 5.65
N VAL A 70 8.54 0.74 5.73
CA VAL A 70 8.56 1.97 6.52
C VAL A 70 8.81 3.17 5.62
N ARG A 71 8.32 4.34 6.02
CA ARG A 71 8.62 5.60 5.33
C ARG A 71 10.14 5.77 5.19
N ALA A 72 10.58 6.11 3.99
CA ALA A 72 11.98 6.33 3.66
C ALA A 72 12.42 7.77 3.96
#